data_AF-A0A8I1UXH9-F1
#
_entry.id   AF-A0A8I1UXH9-F1
#
_cell.length_a   1.000
_cell.length_b   1.000
_cell.length_c   1.000
_cell.angle_alpha   90.00
_cell.angle_beta   90.00
_cell.angle_gamma   90.00
#
_symmetry.space_group_name_H-M   'P 1'
#
loop_
_entity.id
_entity.type
_entity.pdbx_description
1 polymer ?
#
loop_
_entity_poly.entity_id
_entity_poly.type
_entity_poly.pdbx_seq_one_letter_code
_entity_poly.pdbx_strand_id
1 'polypeptide(L)'
;MIEPEPVPLVRDQAGRLMVPGTRIPLDVLVAAFKRGKTPEAVHDSYETVSLGDVYAIFTYYLRHRAEVEAYLAEQERDGAEIQEQIEAEYPLRHGLRAKLLDRLGT
;
A
#
# COMPACT_ATOMS: atom_id res chain seq x y z
N MET A 1 -25.66 -9.62 -21.15
CA MET A 1 -25.97 -9.76 -19.71
C MET A 1 -24.89 -8.99 -18.97
N ILE A 2 -25.25 -8.12 -18.02
CA ILE A 2 -24.27 -7.34 -17.25
C ILE A 2 -24.07 -8.07 -15.93
N GLU A 3 -22.83 -8.41 -15.60
CA GLU A 3 -22.45 -9.15 -14.39
C GLU A 3 -21.78 -8.20 -13.37
N PRO A 4 -21.88 -8.49 -12.07
CA PRO A 4 -21.16 -7.74 -11.05
C PRO A 4 -19.65 -7.95 -11.19
N GLU A 5 -18.90 -6.85 -11.18
CA GLU A 5 -17.44 -6.86 -11.24
C GLU A 5 -16.83 -7.07 -9.83
N PRO A 6 -15.85 -7.98 -9.66
CA PRO A 6 -15.15 -8.14 -8.40
C PRO A 6 -14.25 -6.93 -8.10
N VAL A 7 -13.92 -6.73 -6.82
CA VAL A 7 -12.94 -5.70 -6.44
C VAL A 7 -11.57 -6.10 -7.02
N PRO A 8 -10.85 -5.20 -7.70
CA PRO A 8 -9.60 -5.52 -8.39
C PRO A 8 -8.44 -5.61 -7.40
N LEU A 9 -8.43 -6.67 -6.60
CA LEU A 9 -7.39 -6.98 -5.63
C LEU A 9 -7.05 -8.47 -5.69
N VAL A 10 -5.74 -8.77 -5.74
CA VAL A 10 -5.19 -10.13 -5.73
C VAL A 10 -4.14 -10.26 -4.63
N ARG A 11 -3.98 -11.46 -4.07
CA ARG A 11 -2.88 -11.73 -3.13
C ARG A 11 -1.60 -12.07 -3.89
N ASP A 12 -0.48 -11.44 -3.55
CA ASP A 12 0.84 -11.84 -4.04
C ASP A 12 1.38 -13.08 -3.29
N GLN A 13 2.58 -13.54 -3.66
CA GLN A 13 3.24 -14.68 -3.03
C GLN A 13 3.55 -14.47 -1.54
N ALA A 14 3.64 -13.20 -1.11
CA ALA A 14 3.84 -12.82 0.29
C ALA A 14 2.50 -12.56 1.02
N GLY A 15 1.36 -12.84 0.39
CA GLY A 15 0.03 -12.68 0.98
C GLY A 15 -0.51 -11.25 0.97
N ARG A 16 0.21 -10.29 0.35
CA ARG A 16 -0.18 -8.88 0.30
C ARG A 16 -1.24 -8.64 -0.77
N LEU A 17 -2.21 -7.77 -0.48
CA LEU A 17 -3.23 -7.36 -1.44
C LEU A 17 -2.65 -6.34 -2.41
N MET A 18 -2.66 -6.70 -3.70
CA MET A 18 -2.10 -5.94 -4.82
C MET A 18 -3.18 -5.62 -5.84
N VAL A 19 -3.04 -4.48 -6.53
CA VAL A 19 -3.84 -4.22 -7.73
C VAL A 19 -3.33 -5.11 -8.88
N PRO A 20 -4.19 -5.92 -9.53
CA PRO A 20 -3.81 -6.81 -10.62
C PRO A 20 -3.01 -6.12 -11.72
N GLY A 21 -1.95 -6.78 -12.20
CA GLY A 21 -1.12 -6.23 -13.28
C GLY A 21 -0.19 -5.09 -12.86
N THR A 22 -0.19 -4.69 -11.58
CA THR A 22 0.68 -3.62 -11.06
C THR A 22 1.52 -4.12 -9.88
N ARG A 23 2.47 -3.29 -9.42
CA ARG A 23 3.19 -3.48 -8.16
C ARG A 23 2.66 -2.56 -7.05
N ILE A 24 1.43 -2.06 -7.19
CA ILE A 24 0.82 -1.14 -6.24
C ILE A 24 0.02 -1.96 -5.23
N PRO A 25 0.41 -1.99 -3.94
CA PRO A 25 -0.35 -2.65 -2.91
C PRO A 25 -1.52 -1.77 -2.42
N LEU A 26 -2.50 -2.41 -1.77
CA LEU A 26 -3.68 -1.75 -1.22
C LEU A 26 -3.33 -0.64 -0.22
N ASP A 27 -2.30 -0.88 0.60
CA ASP A 27 -1.80 0.05 1.63
C ASP A 27 -1.42 1.42 1.05
N VAL A 28 -0.77 1.46 -0.10
CA VAL A 28 -0.33 2.67 -0.79
C VAL A 28 -1.53 3.52 -1.20
N LEU A 29 -2.55 2.90 -1.80
CA LEU A 29 -3.76 3.59 -2.22
C LEU A 29 -4.56 4.11 -1.03
N VAL A 30 -4.76 3.27 0.00
CA VAL A 30 -5.49 3.65 1.22
C VAL A 30 -4.76 4.75 1.98
N ALA A 31 -3.43 4.69 2.07
CA ALA A 31 -2.64 5.74 2.70
C ALA A 31 -2.75 7.07 1.95
N ALA A 32 -2.75 7.05 0.61
CA ALA A 32 -2.97 8.25 -0.20
C ALA A 32 -4.35 8.86 0.02
N PHE A 33 -5.39 8.04 0.06
CA PHE A 33 -6.76 8.46 0.37
C PHE A 33 -6.89 9.05 1.79
N LYS A 34 -6.27 8.41 2.80
CA LYS A 34 -6.24 8.91 4.19
C LYS A 34 -5.53 10.26 4.32
N ARG A 35 -4.59 10.59 3.42
CA ARG A 35 -3.96 11.92 3.32
C ARG A 35 -4.85 12.98 2.62
N GLY A 36 -6.08 12.64 2.26
CA GLY A 36 -7.03 13.55 1.62
C GLY A 36 -6.89 13.66 0.10
N LYS A 37 -6.12 12.79 -0.56
CA LYS A 37 -6.11 12.74 -2.02
C LYS A 37 -7.44 12.21 -2.55
N THR A 38 -7.97 12.85 -3.60
CA THR A 38 -9.14 12.35 -4.33
C THR A 38 -8.77 11.10 -5.14
N PRO A 39 -9.74 10.27 -5.56
CA PRO A 39 -9.49 9.13 -6.45
C PRO A 39 -8.71 9.50 -7.72
N GLU A 40 -9.04 10.65 -8.33
CA GLU A 40 -8.33 11.17 -9.51
C GLU A 40 -6.88 11.52 -9.18
N ALA A 41 -6.63 12.24 -8.08
CA ALA A 41 -5.27 12.57 -7.67
C ALA A 41 -4.44 11.33 -7.29
N VAL A 42 -5.09 10.25 -6.86
CA VAL A 42 -4.45 8.95 -6.64
C VAL A 42 -4.11 8.29 -7.97
N HIS A 43 -5.04 8.26 -8.94
CA HIS A 43 -4.77 7.78 -10.30
C HIS A 43 -3.62 8.54 -10.96
N ASP A 44 -3.61 9.88 -10.89
CA ASP A 44 -2.53 10.72 -11.42
C ASP A 44 -1.17 10.41 -10.77
N SER A 45 -1.18 9.96 -9.50
CA SER A 45 0.05 9.53 -8.80
C SER A 45 0.48 8.11 -9.18
N TYR A 46 -0.44 7.28 -9.66
CA TYR A 46 -0.26 5.86 -9.94
C TYR A 46 -0.96 5.47 -11.26
N GLU A 47 -0.53 6.06 -12.38
CA GLU A 47 -1.20 5.92 -13.69
C GLU A 47 -1.35 4.47 -14.20
N THR A 48 -0.60 3.53 -13.61
CA THR A 48 -0.71 2.09 -13.89
C THR A 48 -1.96 1.44 -13.29
N VAL A 49 -2.61 2.07 -12.32
CA VAL A 49 -3.90 1.66 -11.76
C VAL A 49 -4.98 2.45 -12.47
N SER A 50 -5.93 1.77 -13.11
CA SER A 50 -7.01 2.47 -13.83
C SER A 50 -7.87 3.28 -12.85
N LEU A 51 -8.42 4.41 -13.31
CA LEU A 51 -9.30 5.22 -12.47
C LEU A 51 -10.52 4.44 -11.95
N GLY A 52 -11.07 3.54 -12.77
CA GLY A 52 -12.16 2.64 -12.37
C GLY A 52 -11.76 1.73 -11.20
N ASP A 53 -10.56 1.15 -11.26
CA ASP A 53 -10.05 0.29 -10.18
C ASP A 53 -9.84 1.09 -8.89
N VAL A 54 -9.31 2.32 -8.97
CA VAL A 54 -9.19 3.19 -7.79
C VAL A 54 -10.54 3.40 -7.12
N TYR A 55 -11.57 3.71 -7.91
CA TYR A 55 -12.93 3.89 -7.41
C TYR A 55 -13.52 2.62 -6.80
N ALA A 56 -13.33 1.46 -7.45
CA ALA A 56 -13.79 0.16 -6.94
C ALA A 56 -13.13 -0.19 -5.61
N ILE A 57 -11.81 -0.01 -5.51
CA ILE A 57 -11.01 -0.27 -4.30
C ILE A 57 -11.43 0.66 -3.16
N PHE A 58 -11.62 1.95 -3.42
CA PHE A 58 -12.04 2.89 -2.38
C PHE A 58 -13.48 2.66 -1.94
N THR A 59 -14.37 2.28 -2.85
CA THR A 59 -15.73 1.85 -2.49
C THR A 59 -15.69 0.64 -1.56
N TYR A 60 -14.85 -0.36 -1.87
CA TYR A 60 -14.63 -1.51 -1.00
C TYR A 60 -14.07 -1.11 0.37
N TYR A 61 -13.01 -0.29 0.40
CA TYR A 61 -12.41 0.21 1.64
C TYR A 61 -13.42 0.97 2.51
N LEU A 62 -14.25 1.84 1.94
CA LEU A 62 -15.26 2.58 2.69
C LEU A 62 -16.34 1.67 3.28
N ARG A 63 -16.71 0.59 2.58
CA ARG A 63 -17.70 -0.39 3.05
C ARG A 63 -17.14 -1.36 4.08
N HIS A 64 -15.84 -1.65 4.02
CA HIS A 64 -15.16 -2.65 4.85
C HIS A 64 -14.04 -2.05 5.69
N ARG A 65 -14.20 -0.79 6.12
CA ARG A 65 -13.12 0.01 6.71
C ARG A 65 -12.45 -0.68 7.89
N ALA A 66 -13.22 -1.26 8.80
CA ALA A 66 -12.67 -1.94 9.98
C ALA A 66 -11.79 -3.16 9.59
N GLU A 67 -12.26 -3.97 8.65
CA GLU A 67 -11.53 -5.16 8.18
C GLU A 67 -10.23 -4.77 7.46
N VAL A 68 -10.31 -3.77 6.57
CA VAL A 68 -9.14 -3.28 5.83
C VAL A 68 -8.13 -2.62 6.76
N GLU A 69 -8.55 -1.79 7.72
CA GLU A 69 -7.63 -1.17 8.68
C GLU A 69 -6.97 -2.23 9.58
N ALA A 70 -7.69 -3.28 9.98
CA ALA A 70 -7.11 -4.39 10.74
C ALA A 70 -6.04 -5.14 9.92
N TYR A 71 -6.32 -5.42 8.65
CA TYR A 71 -5.35 -6.01 7.71
C TYR A 71 -4.11 -5.12 7.53
N LEU A 72 -4.29 -3.81 7.36
CA LEU A 72 -3.17 -2.88 7.21
C LEU A 72 -2.31 -2.77 8.48
N ALA A 73 -2.92 -2.81 9.65
CA ALA A 73 -2.22 -2.80 10.94
C ALA A 73 -1.46 -4.11 11.20
N GLU A 74 -1.90 -5.24 10.65
CA GLU A 74 -1.13 -6.49 10.66
C GLU A 74 0.10 -6.39 9.75
N GLN A 75 -0.09 -5.92 8.50
CA GLN A 75 1.01 -5.74 7.55
C GLN A 75 2.10 -4.76 8.05
N GLU A 76 1.71 -3.70 8.75
CA GLU A 76 2.67 -2.75 9.33
C GLU A 76 3.51 -3.39 10.44
N ARG A 77 2.90 -4.26 11.26
CA ARG A 77 3.61 -5.02 12.30
C ARG A 77 4.60 -6.01 11.69
N ASP A 78 4.16 -6.79 10.71
CA ASP A 78 5.01 -7.76 10.01
C ASP A 78 6.22 -7.07 9.34
N GLY A 79 5.98 -5.91 8.72
CA GLY A 79 7.03 -5.09 8.11
C GLY A 79 8.04 -4.55 9.12
N ALA A 80 7.56 -4.10 10.29
CA ALA A 80 8.42 -3.62 11.37
C ALA A 80 9.29 -4.74 11.96
N GLU A 81 8.72 -5.93 12.20
CA GLU A 81 9.46 -7.10 12.71
C GLU A 81 10.56 -7.54 11.74
N ILE A 82 10.26 -7.60 10.44
CA ILE A 82 11.25 -7.91 9.40
C ILE A 82 12.36 -6.84 9.38
N GLN A 83 12.00 -5.56 9.50
CA GLN A 83 12.98 -4.48 9.53
C GLN A 83 13.89 -4.59 10.76
N GLU A 84 13.35 -4.85 11.95
CA GLU A 84 14.12 -5.05 13.18
C GLU A 84 15.06 -6.25 13.07
N GLN A 85 14.61 -7.38 12.51
CA GLN A 85 15.45 -8.55 12.27
C GLN A 85 16.61 -8.25 11.32
N ILE A 86 16.34 -7.57 10.20
CA ILE A 86 17.38 -7.17 9.24
C ILE A 86 18.38 -6.20 9.89
N GLU A 87 17.90 -5.25 10.71
CA GLU A 87 18.76 -4.28 11.41
C GLU A 87 19.62 -4.98 12.48
N ALA A 88 19.08 -5.97 13.20
CA ALA A 88 19.80 -6.77 14.18
C ALA A 88 20.84 -7.70 13.53
N GLU A 89 20.51 -8.29 12.37
CA GLU A 89 21.35 -9.26 11.67
C GLU A 89 22.45 -8.58 10.82
N TYR A 90 22.20 -7.35 10.33
CA TYR A 90 23.15 -6.59 9.52
C TYR A 90 23.48 -5.20 10.11
N PRO A 91 24.20 -5.13 11.25
CA PRO A 91 24.54 -3.88 11.94
C PRO A 91 25.45 -2.93 11.11
N LEU A 92 26.03 -3.38 9.99
CA LEU A 92 26.77 -2.50 9.05
C LEU A 92 25.86 -1.55 8.25
N ARG A 93 24.54 -1.77 8.24
CA ARG A 93 23.55 -0.84 7.64
C ARG A 93 23.03 0.20 8.62
N HIS A 94 23.44 0.13 9.89
CA HIS A 94 23.09 1.13 10.90
C HIS A 94 23.57 2.51 10.45
N GLY A 95 22.65 3.46 10.35
CA GLY A 95 22.93 4.82 9.92
C GLY A 95 22.88 5.07 8.40
N LEU A 96 22.64 4.07 7.54
CA LEU A 96 22.40 4.34 6.11
C LEU A 96 21.08 5.12 5.90
N ARG A 97 20.02 4.76 6.62
CA ARG A 97 18.75 5.52 6.63
C ARG A 97 18.96 6.95 7.13
N ALA A 98 19.71 7.13 8.21
CA ALA A 98 20.07 8.46 8.73
C ALA A 98 20.87 9.28 7.70
N LYS A 99 21.85 8.67 7.02
CA LYS A 99 22.64 9.30 5.95
C LYS A 99 21.81 9.65 4.70
N LEU A 100 20.79 8.84 4.39
CA LEU A 100 19.88 9.12 3.27
C LEU A 100 18.91 10.25 3.62
N LEU A 101 18.41 10.30 4.85
CA LEU A 101 17.55 11.39 5.35
C LEU A 101 18.30 12.72 5.41
N ASP A 102 19.57 12.70 5.83
CA ASP A 102 20.45 13.88 5.83
C ASP A 102 20.66 14.43 4.40
N ARG A 103 20.76 13.55 3.40
CA ARG A 103 20.88 13.91 1.98
C ARG A 103 19.59 14.40 1.32
N LEU A 104 18.43 14.04 1.86
CA LEU A 104 17.12 14.45 1.36
C LEU A 104 16.65 15.80 1.94
N GLY A 105 17.41 16.36 2.90
CA GLY A 105 17.15 17.65 3.55
C GLY A 105 18.00 18.83 3.06
N THR A 106 18.68 18.70 1.91
CA THR A 106 19.41 19.81 1.23
C THR A 106 18.67 20.24 -0.03
#